data_AF-A0A961JY00-F1
#
_entry.id   AF-A0A961JY00-F1
#
_cell.length_a   1.000
_cell.length_b   1.000
_cell.length_c   1.000
_cell.angle_alpha   90.00
_cell.angle_beta   90.00
_cell.angle_gamma   90.00
#
_symmetry.space_group_name_H-M   'P 1'
#
loop_
_entity.id
_entity.type
_entity.pdbx_description
1 polymer ?
#
loop_
_entity_poly.entity_id
_entity_poly.type
_entity_poly.pdbx_seq_one_letter_code
_entity_poly.pdbx_strand_id
1 'polypeptide(L)'
;MTGMSLTFDAVREEKPGPKWAARWRRSWPAYEAWFVAHGGDAGPTRQESRAALLHWMPELVPVYDRLVLIAGGSDRAARFLATWSPPRYLGGCSLAARAEGGEVRLVRNYDLSPDLNEGLLLHSRWTGRRVMGMIEFLWGLSDGINDAGLSVALAYGGRGETAAGFGVTTILRYVLETCETVEEALAVLRRVPSHMAYNLVLADRTGRTAGVELSPGGGIRILPQANATNHQSGPTRADRAAFTRSHERLTHLNGLEVAPDALTRSFLAEPLLQDRYSEGFGTLFTAEYDPNERSICLHWRDEKWQQSLDEFVEGQRVVRYPSGATLAGAQAHPWSAPDTFDWSQAAQIDWLAVAADYASGRGQPIHCYLPHHSSGAAVPAACG
;
A
#
# COMPACT_ATOMS: atom_id res chain seq x y z
N MET A 1 14.24 21.06 -13.86
CA MET A 1 14.06 20.32 -12.60
C MET A 1 12.61 19.85 -12.54
N THR A 2 12.33 18.61 -12.91
CA THR A 2 10.99 18.01 -12.78
C THR A 2 10.95 17.28 -11.43
N GLY A 3 10.33 17.89 -10.43
CA GLY A 3 10.05 17.19 -9.17
C GLY A 3 9.06 16.05 -9.40
N MET A 4 9.19 14.96 -8.66
CA MET A 4 8.21 13.88 -8.68
C MET A 4 6.89 14.38 -8.09
N SER A 5 5.76 13.94 -8.61
CA SER A 5 4.46 14.33 -8.06
C SER A 5 3.47 13.17 -8.09
N LEU A 6 2.62 13.09 -7.08
CA LEU A 6 1.52 12.14 -7.00
C LEU A 6 0.20 12.90 -6.87
N THR A 7 -0.80 12.43 -7.61
CA THR A 7 -2.17 12.94 -7.50
C THR A 7 -2.95 12.05 -6.54
N PHE A 8 -3.45 12.65 -5.47
CA PHE A 8 -4.37 12.04 -4.52
C PHE A 8 -5.80 12.43 -4.85
N ASP A 9 -6.69 11.45 -4.88
CA ASP A 9 -8.11 11.61 -5.16
C ASP A 9 -8.93 11.08 -3.97
N ALA A 10 -9.83 11.92 -3.46
CA ALA A 10 -10.87 11.52 -2.52
C ALA A 10 -12.14 11.22 -3.30
N VAL A 11 -12.58 9.97 -3.28
CA VAL A 11 -13.72 9.48 -4.06
C VAL A 11 -14.74 8.82 -3.13
N ARG A 12 -16.01 9.12 -3.34
CA ARG A 12 -17.14 8.46 -2.69
C ARG A 12 -17.92 7.63 -3.70
N GLU A 13 -18.00 6.33 -3.47
CA GLU A 13 -18.84 5.44 -4.25
C GLU A 13 -19.46 4.33 -3.40
N GLU A 14 -20.76 4.45 -3.14
CA GLU A 14 -21.50 3.56 -2.23
C GLU A 14 -21.50 2.09 -2.66
N LYS A 15 -21.38 1.81 -3.96
CA LYS A 15 -21.29 0.45 -4.53
C LYS A 15 -20.32 0.47 -5.71
N PRO A 16 -19.63 -0.62 -6.06
CA PRO A 16 -18.80 -0.65 -7.25
C PRO A 16 -19.58 -0.17 -8.48
N GLY A 17 -19.08 0.84 -9.17
CA GLY A 17 -19.85 1.53 -10.20
C GLY A 17 -18.99 2.30 -11.19
N PRO A 18 -19.52 3.37 -11.81
CA PRO A 18 -18.81 4.15 -12.82
C PRO A 18 -17.48 4.75 -12.35
N LYS A 19 -17.37 5.16 -11.07
CA LYS A 19 -16.12 5.77 -10.55
C LYS A 19 -15.04 4.70 -10.40
N TRP A 20 -15.38 3.54 -9.84
CA TRP A 20 -14.48 2.40 -9.83
C TRP A 20 -14.12 1.92 -11.24
N ALA A 21 -15.07 1.87 -12.17
CA ALA A 21 -14.80 1.51 -13.57
C ALA A 21 -13.79 2.46 -14.24
N ALA A 22 -13.85 3.76 -13.93
CA ALA A 22 -12.87 4.72 -14.40
C ALA A 22 -11.48 4.47 -13.81
N ARG A 23 -11.39 4.11 -12.52
CA ARG A 23 -10.13 3.71 -11.86
C ARG A 23 -9.56 2.43 -12.46
N TRP A 24 -10.39 1.43 -12.69
CA TRP A 24 -10.01 0.21 -13.39
C TRP A 24 -9.39 0.53 -14.75
N ARG A 25 -10.07 1.30 -15.61
CA ARG A 25 -9.53 1.66 -16.94
C ARG A 25 -8.19 2.41 -16.87
N ARG A 26 -7.99 3.25 -15.84
CA ARG A 26 -6.75 4.00 -15.65
C ARG A 26 -5.60 3.08 -15.22
N SER A 27 -5.83 2.20 -14.25
CA SER A 27 -4.75 1.51 -13.52
C SER A 27 -4.56 0.05 -13.96
N TRP A 28 -5.60 -0.59 -14.53
CA TRP A 28 -5.56 -1.99 -14.95
C TRP A 28 -4.43 -2.33 -15.92
N PRO A 29 -4.10 -1.52 -16.96
CA PRO A 29 -3.01 -1.88 -17.87
C PRO A 29 -1.66 -2.10 -17.18
N ALA A 30 -1.34 -1.29 -16.16
CA ALA A 30 -0.12 -1.44 -15.38
C ALA A 30 -0.18 -2.68 -14.46
N TYR A 31 -1.31 -2.90 -13.79
CA TYR A 31 -1.52 -4.09 -12.95
C TYR A 31 -1.54 -5.39 -13.76
N GLU A 32 -2.09 -5.38 -14.97
CA GLU A 32 -2.13 -6.53 -15.87
C GLU A 32 -0.71 -6.91 -16.31
N ALA A 33 0.08 -5.92 -16.76
CA ALA A 33 1.47 -6.13 -17.10
C ALA A 33 2.27 -6.69 -15.92
N TRP A 34 2.11 -6.12 -14.72
CA TRP A 34 2.71 -6.63 -13.49
C TRP A 34 2.28 -8.07 -13.18
N PHE A 35 0.98 -8.35 -13.24
CA PHE A 35 0.42 -9.66 -12.91
C PHE A 35 0.97 -10.75 -13.83
N VAL A 36 1.04 -10.46 -15.15
CA VAL A 36 1.60 -11.39 -16.14
C VAL A 36 3.11 -11.60 -15.91
N ALA A 37 3.86 -10.51 -15.74
CA ALA A 37 5.33 -10.56 -15.58
C ALA A 37 5.75 -11.36 -14.33
N HIS A 38 4.92 -11.36 -13.29
CA HIS A 38 5.22 -12.05 -12.02
C HIS A 38 4.52 -13.41 -11.90
N GLY A 39 4.15 -14.03 -13.02
CA GLY A 39 3.63 -15.40 -13.05
C GLY A 39 2.18 -15.54 -12.55
N GLY A 40 1.41 -14.45 -12.51
CA GLY A 40 0.01 -14.48 -12.11
C GLY A 40 -0.84 -15.44 -12.96
N ASP A 41 -0.51 -15.58 -14.25
CA ASP A 41 -1.20 -16.52 -15.15
C ASP A 41 -0.90 -18.00 -14.81
N ALA A 42 0.18 -18.30 -14.05
CA ALA A 42 0.49 -19.63 -13.51
C ALA A 42 -0.13 -19.89 -12.12
N GLY A 43 -0.78 -18.90 -11.51
CA GLY A 43 -1.46 -19.03 -10.22
C GLY A 43 -2.80 -19.79 -10.31
N PRO A 44 -3.60 -19.80 -9.22
CA PRO A 44 -4.89 -20.46 -9.19
C PRO A 44 -5.84 -20.02 -10.31
N THR A 45 -6.69 -20.93 -10.77
CA THR A 45 -7.73 -20.67 -11.77
C THR A 45 -8.83 -19.75 -11.23
N ARG A 46 -9.60 -19.13 -12.12
CA ARG A 46 -10.78 -18.32 -11.74
C ARG A 46 -11.75 -19.08 -10.82
N GLN A 47 -11.96 -20.37 -11.07
CA GLN A 47 -12.86 -21.20 -10.26
C GLN A 47 -12.31 -21.39 -8.84
N GLU A 48 -11.02 -21.75 -8.71
CA GLU A 48 -10.35 -21.90 -7.42
C GLU A 48 -10.33 -20.59 -6.64
N SER A 49 -10.00 -19.47 -7.30
CA SER A 49 -9.95 -18.16 -6.65
C SER A 49 -11.32 -17.72 -6.13
N ARG A 50 -12.39 -17.92 -6.91
CA ARG A 50 -13.76 -17.62 -6.44
C ARG A 50 -14.22 -18.59 -5.35
N ALA A 51 -13.86 -19.87 -5.44
CA ALA A 51 -14.17 -20.86 -4.40
C ALA A 51 -13.49 -20.53 -3.07
N ALA A 52 -12.24 -20.06 -3.13
CA ALA A 52 -11.53 -19.57 -1.94
C ALA A 52 -12.24 -18.37 -1.31
N LEU A 53 -12.69 -17.38 -2.10
CA LEU A 53 -13.47 -16.25 -1.60
C LEU A 53 -14.76 -16.73 -0.92
N LEU A 54 -15.50 -17.64 -1.56
CA LEU A 54 -16.74 -18.18 -1.00
C LEU A 54 -16.51 -18.91 0.33
N HIS A 55 -15.39 -19.61 0.47
CA HIS A 55 -15.08 -20.35 1.68
C HIS A 55 -14.62 -19.43 2.83
N TRP A 56 -13.72 -18.50 2.55
CA TRP A 56 -13.06 -17.71 3.58
C TRP A 56 -13.71 -16.34 3.85
N MET A 57 -14.28 -15.70 2.84
CA MET A 57 -14.82 -14.34 2.91
C MET A 57 -16.14 -14.23 2.11
N PRO A 58 -17.17 -15.04 2.42
CA PRO A 58 -18.38 -15.15 1.62
C PRO A 58 -19.11 -13.82 1.43
N GLU A 59 -19.03 -12.91 2.41
CA GLU A 59 -19.67 -11.60 2.38
C GLU A 59 -19.09 -10.68 1.29
N LEU A 60 -17.86 -10.92 0.83
CA LEU A 60 -17.25 -10.17 -0.28
C LEU A 60 -17.59 -10.73 -1.66
N VAL A 61 -18.13 -11.95 -1.77
CA VAL A 61 -18.41 -12.58 -3.07
C VAL A 61 -19.33 -11.73 -3.96
N PRO A 62 -20.43 -11.12 -3.45
CA PRO A 62 -21.27 -10.25 -4.28
C PRO A 62 -20.53 -8.99 -4.78
N VAL A 63 -19.64 -8.44 -3.97
CA VAL A 63 -18.81 -7.27 -4.34
C VAL A 63 -17.81 -7.68 -5.42
N TYR A 64 -17.10 -8.79 -5.22
CA TYR A 64 -16.17 -9.37 -6.18
C TYR A 64 -16.84 -9.66 -7.53
N ASP A 65 -17.98 -10.36 -7.55
CA ASP A 65 -18.68 -10.71 -8.80
C ASP A 65 -19.09 -9.45 -9.57
N ARG A 66 -19.50 -8.40 -8.85
CA ARG A 66 -19.84 -7.09 -9.45
C ARG A 66 -18.60 -6.38 -10.02
N LEU A 67 -17.48 -6.38 -9.31
CA LEU A 67 -16.21 -5.81 -9.79
C LEU A 67 -15.75 -6.54 -11.07
N VAL A 68 -15.79 -7.87 -11.08
CA VAL A 68 -15.45 -8.70 -12.24
C VAL A 68 -16.34 -8.37 -13.44
N LEU A 69 -17.66 -8.22 -13.22
CA LEU A 69 -18.59 -7.83 -14.27
C LEU A 69 -18.24 -6.46 -14.86
N ILE A 70 -18.00 -5.45 -14.01
CA ILE A 70 -17.65 -4.09 -14.44
C ILE A 70 -16.30 -4.04 -15.16
N ALA A 71 -15.35 -4.89 -14.75
CA ALA A 71 -14.05 -5.06 -15.40
C ALA A 71 -14.12 -5.73 -16.79
N GLY A 72 -15.29 -6.22 -17.21
CA GLY A 72 -15.51 -6.90 -18.49
C GLY A 72 -15.48 -8.43 -18.41
N GLY A 73 -15.30 -9.01 -17.23
CA GLY A 73 -15.52 -10.44 -16.98
C GLY A 73 -14.43 -11.39 -17.47
N SER A 74 -13.27 -10.89 -17.88
CA SER A 74 -12.15 -11.72 -18.35
C SER A 74 -11.63 -12.65 -17.25
N ASP A 75 -11.04 -13.78 -17.65
CA ASP A 75 -10.46 -14.75 -16.71
C ASP A 75 -9.36 -14.12 -15.85
N ARG A 76 -8.45 -13.35 -16.48
CA ARG A 76 -7.35 -12.67 -15.77
C ARG A 76 -7.85 -11.63 -14.78
N ALA A 77 -8.82 -10.79 -15.16
CA ALA A 77 -9.40 -9.81 -14.25
C ALA A 77 -10.03 -10.48 -13.03
N ALA A 78 -10.74 -11.60 -13.23
CA ALA A 78 -11.32 -12.38 -12.15
C ALA A 78 -10.25 -12.94 -11.19
N ARG A 79 -9.18 -13.52 -11.74
CA ARG A 79 -8.06 -14.05 -10.94
C ARG A 79 -7.33 -12.96 -10.16
N PHE A 80 -7.05 -11.83 -10.81
CA PHE A 80 -6.43 -10.66 -10.17
C PHE A 80 -7.29 -10.12 -9.02
N LEU A 81 -8.57 -9.84 -9.29
CA LEU A 81 -9.48 -9.23 -8.31
C LEU A 81 -9.74 -10.13 -7.10
N ALA A 82 -9.70 -11.46 -7.29
CA ALA A 82 -9.87 -12.38 -6.18
C ALA A 82 -8.69 -12.37 -5.20
N THR A 83 -7.50 -11.98 -5.67
CA THR A 83 -6.26 -11.92 -4.87
C THR A 83 -5.96 -13.23 -4.11
N TRP A 84 -6.35 -14.37 -4.67
CA TRP A 84 -6.03 -15.69 -4.12
C TRP A 84 -4.67 -16.14 -4.66
N SER A 85 -3.69 -16.26 -3.77
CA SER A 85 -2.28 -16.51 -4.06
C SER A 85 -1.71 -15.58 -5.16
N PRO A 86 -1.81 -14.25 -4.98
CA PRO A 86 -1.32 -13.30 -5.97
C PRO A 86 0.21 -13.31 -6.04
N PRO A 87 0.81 -12.72 -7.10
CA PRO A 87 2.24 -12.50 -7.13
C PRO A 87 2.72 -11.61 -5.97
N ARG A 88 4.01 -11.69 -5.64
CA ARG A 88 4.62 -10.97 -4.52
C ARG A 88 4.65 -9.46 -4.75
N TYR A 89 4.43 -8.69 -3.69
CA TYR A 89 4.58 -7.23 -3.69
C TYR A 89 5.14 -6.74 -2.36
N LEU A 90 5.90 -5.64 -2.41
CA LEU A 90 6.72 -5.12 -1.31
C LEU A 90 6.48 -3.61 -1.14
N GLY A 91 6.51 -3.13 0.12
CA GLY A 91 6.42 -1.70 0.44
C GLY A 91 7.01 -1.38 1.82
N GLY A 92 7.41 -0.14 2.05
CA GLY A 92 7.96 0.33 3.34
C GLY A 92 6.92 1.05 4.18
N CYS A 93 6.88 0.79 5.49
CA CYS A 93 5.98 1.50 6.41
C CYS A 93 6.51 1.51 7.85
N SER A 94 6.03 2.48 8.62
CA SER A 94 6.00 2.47 10.09
C SER A 94 4.55 2.60 10.55
N LEU A 95 4.18 1.89 11.61
CA LEU A 95 2.82 1.85 12.16
C LEU A 95 2.86 1.94 13.68
N ALA A 96 1.95 2.70 14.27
CA ALA A 96 1.72 2.67 15.72
C ALA A 96 0.26 2.99 16.06
N ALA A 97 -0.24 2.41 17.15
CA ALA A 97 -1.47 2.84 17.78
C ALA A 97 -1.25 3.13 19.27
N ARG A 98 -1.99 4.10 19.80
CA ARG A 98 -2.02 4.49 21.21
C ARG A 98 -3.47 4.71 21.65
N ALA A 99 -3.76 4.34 22.89
CA ALA A 99 -5.04 4.59 23.52
C ALA A 99 -4.82 4.97 24.99
N GLU A 100 -5.36 6.10 25.40
CA GLU A 100 -5.26 6.62 26.77
C GLU A 100 -6.41 7.59 27.04
N GLY A 101 -7.00 7.56 28.24
CA GLY A 101 -8.03 8.53 28.62
C GLY A 101 -9.30 8.53 27.76
N GLY A 102 -9.57 7.45 27.01
CA GLY A 102 -10.66 7.37 26.04
C GLY A 102 -10.31 7.92 24.65
N GLU A 103 -9.13 8.51 24.47
CA GLU A 103 -8.60 8.88 23.15
C GLU A 103 -7.90 7.69 22.51
N VAL A 104 -8.01 7.60 21.18
CA VAL A 104 -7.38 6.55 20.38
C VAL A 104 -6.81 7.15 19.11
N ARG A 105 -5.57 6.79 18.76
CA ARG A 105 -4.94 7.14 17.49
C ARG A 105 -4.24 5.95 16.90
N LEU A 106 -4.38 5.77 15.59
CA LEU A 106 -3.53 4.90 14.78
C LEU A 106 -2.83 5.79 13.74
N VAL A 107 -1.52 5.65 13.58
CA VAL A 107 -0.73 6.42 12.63
C VAL A 107 0.14 5.50 11.77
N ARG A 108 0.19 5.78 10.46
CA ARG A 108 1.03 5.10 9.48
C ARG A 108 1.85 6.10 8.67
N ASN A 109 3.15 5.82 8.51
CA ASN A 109 3.91 6.34 7.37
C ASN A 109 3.87 5.34 6.23
N TYR A 110 3.52 5.82 5.04
CA TYR A 110 3.53 5.03 3.81
C TYR A 110 4.78 5.38 2.99
N ASP A 111 5.77 4.50 2.97
CA ASP A 111 7.06 4.73 2.32
C ASP A 111 7.15 3.95 0.99
N LEU A 112 7.15 4.68 -0.13
CA LEU A 112 7.22 4.11 -1.48
C LEU A 112 7.71 5.17 -2.49
N SER A 113 8.06 4.75 -3.70
CA SER A 113 8.19 5.69 -4.83
C SER A 113 6.82 6.32 -5.16
N PRO A 114 6.76 7.64 -5.43
CA PRO A 114 5.53 8.32 -5.85
C PRO A 114 4.87 7.69 -7.09
N ASP A 115 5.67 7.06 -7.96
CA ASP A 115 5.20 6.48 -9.22
C ASP A 115 4.39 5.18 -9.05
N LEU A 116 4.41 4.58 -7.85
CA LEU A 116 3.85 3.25 -7.60
C LEU A 116 2.56 3.25 -6.76
N ASN A 117 2.10 4.41 -6.30
CA ASN A 117 0.92 4.50 -5.45
C ASN A 117 -0.31 4.93 -6.27
N GLU A 118 -1.48 4.35 -5.97
CA GLU A 118 -2.73 4.67 -6.67
C GLU A 118 -3.29 6.07 -6.33
N GLY A 119 -2.86 6.64 -5.20
CA GLY A 119 -3.30 7.95 -4.73
C GLY A 119 -4.81 8.03 -4.54
N LEU A 120 -5.47 6.95 -4.09
CA LEU A 120 -6.92 6.90 -4.00
C LEU A 120 -7.37 6.69 -2.55
N LEU A 121 -8.02 7.71 -1.99
CA LEU A 121 -8.81 7.61 -0.76
C LEU A 121 -10.27 7.34 -1.15
N LEU A 122 -10.79 6.17 -0.79
CA LEU A 122 -12.15 5.76 -1.13
C LEU A 122 -13.04 5.74 0.11
N HIS A 123 -14.20 6.39 0.02
CA HIS A 123 -15.35 6.16 0.90
C HIS A 123 -16.38 5.26 0.20
N SER A 124 -16.61 4.06 0.73
CA SER A 124 -17.47 3.03 0.16
C SER A 124 -18.55 2.52 1.12
N ARG A 125 -19.56 1.84 0.59
CA ARG A 125 -20.55 1.07 1.36
C ARG A 125 -20.86 -0.28 0.72
N TRP A 126 -19.79 -1.01 0.35
CA TRP A 126 -19.88 -2.10 -0.62
C TRP A 126 -20.56 -3.36 -0.07
N THR A 127 -20.41 -3.68 1.21
CA THR A 127 -21.19 -4.74 1.89
C THR A 127 -22.37 -4.21 2.72
N GLY A 128 -22.62 -2.90 2.69
CA GLY A 128 -23.63 -2.23 3.52
C GLY A 128 -23.05 -1.43 4.70
N ARG A 129 -21.80 -1.72 5.11
CA ARG A 129 -21.04 -0.94 6.11
C ARG A 129 -20.28 0.21 5.44
N ARG A 130 -20.21 1.40 6.05
CA ARG A 130 -19.37 2.48 5.53
C ARG A 130 -17.91 2.24 5.90
N VAL A 131 -17.03 2.32 4.90
CA VAL A 131 -15.59 2.14 5.03
C VAL A 131 -14.89 3.27 4.29
N MET A 132 -13.85 3.84 4.89
CA MET A 132 -12.98 4.82 4.26
C MET A 132 -11.53 4.41 4.42
N GLY A 133 -10.73 4.51 3.35
CA GLY A 133 -9.30 4.17 3.44
C GLY A 133 -8.55 4.28 2.11
N MET A 134 -7.24 4.10 2.20
CA MET A 134 -6.34 4.17 1.04
C MET A 134 -6.40 2.87 0.24
N ILE A 135 -6.69 2.99 -1.05
CA ILE A 135 -6.84 1.86 -1.96
C ILE A 135 -5.48 1.36 -2.45
N GLU A 136 -5.37 0.03 -2.47
CA GLU A 136 -4.33 -0.70 -3.17
C GLU A 136 -4.94 -1.92 -3.88
N PHE A 137 -4.33 -2.34 -4.99
CA PHE A 137 -4.82 -3.45 -5.79
C PHE A 137 -6.24 -3.20 -6.31
N LEU A 138 -6.52 -1.96 -6.75
CA LEU A 138 -7.76 -1.47 -7.37
C LEU A 138 -9.01 -1.46 -6.47
N TRP A 139 -9.06 -2.27 -5.40
CA TRP A 139 -10.25 -2.39 -4.55
C TRP A 139 -9.94 -2.80 -3.10
N GLY A 140 -8.78 -3.41 -2.86
CA GLY A 140 -8.26 -3.71 -1.53
C GLY A 140 -7.90 -2.42 -0.77
N LEU A 141 -7.64 -2.56 0.52
CA LEU A 141 -7.22 -1.45 1.39
C LEU A 141 -5.82 -1.69 1.94
N SER A 142 -5.00 -0.65 1.90
CA SER A 142 -3.69 -0.68 2.56
C SER A 142 -3.78 -0.21 4.02
N ASP A 143 -4.68 0.73 4.26
CA ASP A 143 -5.12 1.21 5.55
C ASP A 143 -6.56 1.73 5.45
N GLY A 144 -7.28 1.81 6.57
CA GLY A 144 -8.63 2.34 6.59
C GLY A 144 -9.31 2.32 7.96
N ILE A 145 -10.53 2.88 7.99
CA ILE A 145 -11.44 2.96 9.13
C ILE A 145 -12.89 2.69 8.68
N ASN A 146 -13.70 2.09 9.55
CA ASN A 146 -15.13 1.88 9.31
C ASN A 146 -16.04 2.67 10.26
N ASP A 147 -17.35 2.61 10.01
CA ASP A 147 -18.36 3.35 10.78
C ASP A 147 -18.52 2.90 12.24
N ALA A 148 -17.96 1.75 12.61
CA ALA A 148 -17.83 1.31 13.99
C ALA A 148 -16.53 1.81 14.65
N GLY A 149 -15.71 2.60 13.96
CA GLY A 149 -14.45 3.13 14.49
C GLY A 149 -13.30 2.12 14.51
N LEU A 150 -13.44 0.94 13.90
CA LEU A 150 -12.33 0.01 13.72
C LEU A 150 -11.39 0.56 12.64
N SER A 151 -10.12 0.75 12.99
CA SER A 151 -9.03 1.18 12.11
C SER A 151 -7.97 0.10 11.98
N VAL A 152 -7.45 -0.08 10.77
CA VAL A 152 -6.39 -1.06 10.47
C VAL A 152 -5.40 -0.46 9.48
N ALA A 153 -4.12 -0.74 9.66
CA ALA A 153 -3.06 -0.36 8.74
C ALA A 153 -2.03 -1.47 8.56
N LEU A 154 -1.50 -1.61 7.34
CA LEU A 154 -0.53 -2.66 7.01
C LEU A 154 0.90 -2.15 6.80
N ALA A 155 1.85 -3.02 7.10
CA ALA A 155 3.26 -2.92 6.72
C ALA A 155 3.71 -4.27 6.17
N TYR A 156 4.68 -4.26 5.25
CA TYR A 156 5.29 -5.49 4.77
C TYR A 156 5.97 -6.27 5.92
N GLY A 157 5.80 -7.59 5.99
CA GLY A 157 6.34 -8.40 7.09
C GLY A 157 7.85 -8.68 7.02
N GLY A 158 8.52 -8.17 5.98
CA GLY A 158 9.96 -8.33 5.81
C GLY A 158 10.39 -9.70 5.30
N ARG A 159 9.48 -10.52 4.77
CA ARG A 159 9.84 -11.84 4.24
C ARG A 159 9.13 -12.15 2.92
N GLY A 160 9.89 -12.64 1.95
CA GLY A 160 9.43 -12.88 0.58
C GLY A 160 8.77 -14.24 0.34
N GLU A 161 8.76 -15.16 1.31
CA GLU A 161 8.11 -16.46 1.08
C GLU A 161 6.58 -16.34 0.91
N THR A 162 6.04 -17.25 0.11
CA THR A 162 4.64 -17.29 -0.28
C THR A 162 4.03 -18.65 0.02
N ALA A 163 2.76 -18.67 0.39
CA ALA A 163 1.94 -19.86 0.53
C ALA A 163 0.52 -19.60 0.02
N ALA A 164 -0.34 -20.62 0.02
CA ALA A 164 -1.74 -20.44 -0.34
C ALA A 164 -2.44 -19.49 0.64
N GLY A 165 -3.03 -18.41 0.15
CA GLY A 165 -3.65 -17.38 0.99
C GLY A 165 -4.08 -16.17 0.18
N PHE A 166 -4.71 -15.19 0.83
CA PHE A 166 -5.13 -13.95 0.19
C PHE A 166 -4.05 -12.87 0.22
N GLY A 167 -4.12 -11.97 -0.76
CA GLY A 167 -3.52 -10.65 -0.67
C GLY A 167 -3.99 -9.92 0.58
N VAL A 168 -3.08 -9.33 1.34
CA VAL A 168 -3.40 -8.68 2.63
C VAL A 168 -4.38 -7.53 2.45
N THR A 169 -4.35 -6.82 1.32
CA THR A 169 -5.24 -5.69 1.04
C THR A 169 -6.70 -6.12 0.96
N THR A 170 -6.98 -7.33 0.47
CA THR A 170 -8.32 -7.94 0.46
C THR A 170 -8.72 -8.44 1.85
N ILE A 171 -7.77 -8.96 2.64
CA ILE A 171 -8.02 -9.33 4.04
C ILE A 171 -8.43 -8.09 4.84
N LEU A 172 -7.74 -6.97 4.67
CA LEU A 172 -8.07 -5.70 5.33
C LEU A 172 -9.42 -5.15 4.89
N ARG A 173 -9.71 -5.20 3.58
CA ARG A 173 -11.04 -4.88 3.06
C ARG A 173 -12.10 -5.71 3.77
N TYR A 174 -11.90 -7.03 3.89
CA TYR A 174 -12.86 -7.89 4.57
C TYR A 174 -13.06 -7.50 6.04
N VAL A 175 -11.97 -7.37 6.80
CA VAL A 175 -12.01 -6.96 8.21
C VAL A 175 -12.79 -5.65 8.38
N LEU A 176 -12.49 -4.63 7.58
CA LEU A 176 -13.14 -3.32 7.70
C LEU A 176 -14.60 -3.34 7.26
N GLU A 177 -14.99 -4.22 6.34
CA GLU A 177 -16.37 -4.35 5.88
C GLU A 177 -17.24 -5.19 6.85
N THR A 178 -16.65 -6.08 7.66
CA THR A 178 -17.42 -7.05 8.48
C THR A 178 -17.26 -6.93 9.99
N CYS A 179 -16.17 -6.34 10.49
CA CYS A 179 -15.86 -6.29 11.93
C CYS A 179 -16.13 -4.91 12.54
N GLU A 180 -16.38 -4.86 13.84
CA GLU A 180 -16.58 -3.62 14.62
C GLU A 180 -15.47 -3.35 15.63
N THR A 181 -14.78 -4.39 16.08
CA THR A 181 -13.81 -4.35 17.17
C THR A 181 -12.49 -5.01 16.80
N VAL A 182 -11.43 -4.69 17.53
CA VAL A 182 -10.13 -5.35 17.40
C VAL A 182 -10.26 -6.85 17.66
N GLU A 183 -11.07 -7.27 18.64
CA GLU A 183 -11.30 -8.68 18.95
C GLU A 183 -11.91 -9.46 17.78
N GLU A 184 -12.93 -8.90 17.11
CA GLU A 184 -13.55 -9.51 15.92
C GLU A 184 -12.56 -9.57 14.75
N ALA A 185 -11.79 -8.49 14.54
CA ALA A 185 -10.75 -8.47 13.52
C ALA A 185 -9.71 -9.56 13.77
N LEU A 186 -9.25 -9.74 15.00
CA LEU A 186 -8.31 -10.81 15.37
C LEU A 186 -8.90 -12.21 15.14
N ALA A 187 -10.22 -12.40 15.31
CA ALA A 187 -10.87 -13.67 15.00
C ALA A 187 -10.84 -13.96 13.49
N VAL A 188 -11.09 -12.95 12.65
CA VAL A 188 -10.94 -13.06 11.18
C VAL A 188 -9.50 -13.36 10.79
N LEU A 189 -8.52 -12.63 11.33
CA LEU A 189 -7.10 -12.80 10.99
C LEU A 189 -6.54 -14.18 11.38
N ARG A 190 -7.07 -14.82 12.44
CA ARG A 190 -6.71 -16.21 12.78
C ARG A 190 -7.21 -17.22 11.75
N ARG A 191 -8.33 -16.93 11.10
CA ARG A 191 -9.03 -17.85 10.21
C ARG A 191 -8.59 -17.67 8.76
N VAL A 192 -8.54 -16.44 8.27
CA VAL A 192 -8.27 -16.15 6.85
C VAL A 192 -6.76 -16.27 6.57
N PRO A 193 -6.34 -17.13 5.62
CA PRO A 193 -4.93 -17.31 5.32
C PRO A 193 -4.37 -16.13 4.53
N SER A 194 -3.17 -15.66 4.89
CA SER A 194 -2.41 -14.66 4.13
C SER A 194 -1.41 -15.36 3.20
N HIS A 195 -1.27 -14.89 1.97
CA HIS A 195 -0.30 -15.49 1.04
C HIS A 195 1.16 -15.20 1.42
N MET A 196 1.42 -14.12 2.17
CA MET A 196 2.76 -13.66 2.56
C MET A 196 2.77 -13.17 4.02
N ALA A 197 3.97 -12.85 4.51
CA ALA A 197 4.16 -12.24 5.82
C ALA A 197 3.82 -10.74 5.78
N TYR A 198 2.99 -10.30 6.73
CA TYR A 198 2.62 -8.88 6.91
C TYR A 198 2.56 -8.52 8.38
N ASN A 199 2.71 -7.24 8.67
CA ASN A 199 2.49 -6.68 10.00
C ASN A 199 1.29 -5.74 9.94
N LEU A 200 0.38 -5.89 10.88
CA LEU A 200 -0.80 -5.04 11.01
C LEU A 200 -0.77 -4.33 12.36
N VAL A 201 -1.30 -3.11 12.37
CA VAL A 201 -1.70 -2.43 13.60
C VAL A 201 -3.19 -2.15 13.50
N LEU A 202 -3.91 -2.43 14.59
CA LEU A 202 -5.35 -2.24 14.72
C LEU A 202 -5.65 -1.35 15.92
N ALA A 203 -6.70 -0.56 15.81
CA ALA A 203 -7.26 0.23 16.90
C ALA A 203 -8.78 0.35 16.75
N ASP A 204 -9.53 0.38 17.85
CA ASP A 204 -10.97 0.68 17.82
C ASP A 204 -11.37 1.75 18.83
N ARG A 205 -12.59 2.28 18.69
CA ARG A 205 -13.13 3.36 19.53
C ARG A 205 -13.28 3.00 21.01
N THR A 206 -13.14 1.72 21.38
CA THR A 206 -13.22 1.30 22.78
C THR A 206 -11.87 1.43 23.49
N GLY A 207 -10.82 1.84 22.78
CA GLY A 207 -9.47 1.98 23.30
C GLY A 207 -8.64 0.70 23.17
N ARG A 208 -9.13 -0.31 22.45
CA ARG A 208 -8.38 -1.54 22.20
C ARG A 208 -7.44 -1.31 21.03
N THR A 209 -6.19 -1.75 21.20
CA THR A 209 -5.15 -1.69 20.16
C THR A 209 -4.43 -3.02 20.07
N ALA A 210 -4.00 -3.42 18.87
CA ALA A 210 -3.21 -4.63 18.68
C ALA A 210 -2.17 -4.44 17.58
N GLY A 211 -0.95 -4.93 17.82
CA GLY A 211 0.02 -5.23 16.76
C GLY A 211 -0.05 -6.71 16.42
N VAL A 212 0.01 -7.06 15.13
CA VAL A 212 -0.19 -8.43 14.66
C VAL A 212 0.80 -8.77 13.54
N GLU A 213 1.44 -9.92 13.62
CA GLU A 213 2.22 -10.51 12.54
C GLU A 213 1.41 -11.62 11.87
N LEU A 214 1.15 -11.51 10.58
CA LEU A 214 0.54 -12.57 9.76
C LEU A 214 1.62 -13.49 9.20
N SER A 215 1.36 -14.79 9.23
CA SER A 215 2.24 -15.79 8.59
C SER A 215 1.72 -16.20 7.21
N PRO A 216 2.62 -16.48 6.25
CA PRO A 216 2.25 -17.12 4.98
C PRO A 216 1.51 -18.43 5.23
N GLY A 217 0.35 -18.63 4.59
CA GLY A 217 -0.49 -19.80 4.76
C GLY A 217 -1.50 -19.70 5.91
N GLY A 218 -1.42 -18.63 6.71
CA GLY A 218 -2.30 -18.38 7.85
C GLY A 218 -1.60 -18.49 9.21
N GLY A 219 -2.32 -18.07 10.24
CA GLY A 219 -1.81 -17.94 11.60
C GLY A 219 -1.28 -16.53 11.90
N ILE A 220 -1.40 -16.14 13.17
CA ILE A 220 -1.01 -14.81 13.64
C ILE A 220 -0.17 -14.89 14.91
N ARG A 221 0.69 -13.90 15.11
CA ARG A 221 1.30 -13.57 16.41
C ARG A 221 0.84 -12.18 16.84
N ILE A 222 0.37 -12.05 18.08
CA ILE A 222 0.06 -10.75 18.67
C ILE A 222 1.36 -10.17 19.25
N LEU A 223 1.65 -8.91 18.94
CA LEU A 223 2.82 -8.19 19.40
C LEU A 223 2.61 -7.63 20.81
N PRO A 224 3.68 -7.45 21.61
CA PRO A 224 3.59 -6.84 22.94
C PRO A 224 3.09 -5.39 22.93
N GLN A 225 3.38 -4.66 21.86
CA GLN A 225 2.94 -3.29 21.63
C GLN A 225 2.31 -3.19 20.25
N ALA A 226 1.37 -2.26 20.08
CA ALA A 226 0.74 -1.95 18.80
C ALA A 226 1.67 -1.09 17.92
N ASN A 227 2.91 -1.55 17.71
CA ASN A 227 3.93 -0.93 16.88
C ASN A 227 4.41 -1.95 15.84
N ALA A 228 4.62 -1.51 14.60
CA ALA A 228 5.19 -2.36 13.57
C ALA A 228 5.97 -1.56 12.52
N THR A 229 6.95 -2.22 11.92
CA THR A 229 7.68 -1.71 10.74
C THR A 229 7.77 -2.82 9.69
N ASN A 230 8.87 -2.91 8.94
CA ASN A 230 9.00 -3.81 7.80
C ASN A 230 9.73 -5.13 8.13
N HIS A 231 9.56 -5.66 9.34
CA HIS A 231 10.13 -6.95 9.74
C HIS A 231 9.25 -7.61 10.79
N GLN A 232 9.33 -8.93 10.88
CA GLN A 232 8.69 -9.72 11.93
C GLN A 232 9.70 -10.14 12.98
N SER A 233 9.16 -10.44 14.15
CA SER A 233 9.83 -10.99 15.31
C SER A 233 10.28 -12.42 15.05
N GLY A 234 11.43 -12.78 15.62
CA GLY A 234 12.00 -14.12 15.51
C GLY A 234 13.35 -14.13 14.77
N PRO A 235 13.89 -15.33 14.52
CA PRO A 235 15.26 -15.49 14.03
C PRO A 235 15.41 -15.27 12.53
N THR A 236 14.30 -15.29 11.77
CA THR A 236 14.37 -15.16 10.32
C THR A 236 14.81 -13.75 9.93
N ARG A 237 15.88 -13.66 9.13
CA ARG A 237 16.40 -12.39 8.65
C ARG A 237 15.36 -11.69 7.77
N ALA A 238 15.11 -10.42 8.07
CA ALA A 238 14.21 -9.61 7.27
C ALA A 238 14.87 -9.09 5.99
N ASP A 239 14.09 -9.12 4.92
CA ASP A 239 14.42 -8.60 3.61
C ASP A 239 14.64 -7.09 3.70
N ARG A 240 15.86 -6.66 3.33
CA ARG A 240 16.25 -5.24 3.20
C ARG A 240 16.01 -4.39 4.45
N ALA A 241 16.11 -4.97 5.65
CA ALA A 241 15.88 -4.25 6.91
C ALA A 241 16.77 -3.00 7.10
N ALA A 242 17.98 -3.00 6.52
CA ALA A 242 18.88 -1.84 6.54
C ALA A 242 18.36 -0.69 5.66
N PHE A 243 17.89 -1.00 4.44
CA PHE A 243 17.37 0.01 3.50
C PHE A 243 16.13 0.70 4.04
N THR A 244 15.21 -0.07 4.65
CA THR A 244 13.97 0.45 5.26
C THR A 244 14.19 0.94 6.69
N ARG A 245 15.41 0.89 7.22
CA ARG A 245 15.75 1.20 8.63
C ARG A 245 14.78 0.54 9.62
N SER A 246 14.38 -0.69 9.32
CA SER A 246 13.22 -1.36 9.94
C SER A 246 13.38 -1.53 11.45
N HIS A 247 14.57 -1.97 11.89
CA HIS A 247 14.88 -2.19 13.30
C HIS A 247 15.08 -0.89 14.08
N GLU A 248 15.74 0.12 13.47
CA GLU A 248 15.93 1.45 14.05
C GLU A 248 14.57 2.11 14.32
N ARG A 249 13.69 2.14 13.32
CA ARG A 249 12.35 2.71 13.44
C ARG A 249 11.50 1.98 14.48
N LEU A 250 11.57 0.65 14.55
CA LEU A 250 10.82 -0.11 15.57
C LEU A 250 11.37 0.16 16.98
N THR A 251 12.69 0.25 17.13
CA THR A 251 13.33 0.59 18.40
C THR A 251 12.88 1.97 18.88
N HIS A 252 12.86 2.95 17.97
CA HIS A 252 12.32 4.28 18.25
C HIS A 252 10.85 4.21 18.69
N LEU A 253 9.98 3.54 17.92
CA LEU A 253 8.55 3.39 18.25
C LEU A 253 8.30 2.74 19.61
N ASN A 254 9.10 1.74 19.98
CA ASN A 254 8.95 1.04 21.25
C ASN A 254 9.40 1.87 22.45
N GLY A 255 10.28 2.84 22.24
CA GLY A 255 10.73 3.81 23.25
C GLY A 255 9.87 5.08 23.33
N LEU A 256 8.87 5.25 22.45
CA LEU A 256 8.00 6.43 22.45
C LEU A 256 6.92 6.33 23.54
N GLU A 257 7.05 7.19 24.54
CA GLU A 257 6.04 7.48 25.57
C GLU A 257 5.34 8.81 25.22
N VAL A 258 4.30 8.72 24.38
CA VAL A 258 3.52 9.88 23.93
C VAL A 258 2.02 9.57 24.05
N ALA A 259 1.25 10.60 24.41
CA ALA A 259 -0.21 10.55 24.39
C ALA A 259 -0.73 10.31 22.96
N PRO A 260 -1.95 9.75 22.79
CA PRO A 260 -2.52 9.47 21.47
C PRO A 260 -2.49 10.67 20.52
N ASP A 261 -2.99 11.84 20.94
CA ASP A 261 -3.06 13.07 20.14
C ASP A 261 -1.69 13.61 19.68
N ALA A 262 -0.62 13.29 20.41
CA ALA A 262 0.74 13.68 20.11
C ALA A 262 1.45 12.71 19.17
N LEU A 263 0.92 11.50 18.94
CA LEU A 263 1.59 10.42 18.22
C LEU A 263 2.00 10.83 16.79
N THR A 264 1.11 11.52 16.07
CA THR A 264 1.38 11.96 14.69
C THR A 264 2.63 12.82 14.57
N ARG A 265 2.94 13.65 15.58
CA ARG A 265 4.14 14.51 15.54
C ARG A 265 5.43 13.70 15.44
N SER A 266 5.49 12.53 16.09
CA SER A 266 6.65 11.64 15.99
C SER A 266 6.81 11.06 14.58
N PHE A 267 5.71 10.79 13.89
CA PHE A 267 5.72 10.26 12.51
C PHE A 267 6.14 11.29 11.46
N LEU A 268 5.98 12.57 11.77
CA LEU A 268 6.41 13.70 10.95
C LEU A 268 7.88 14.11 11.20
N ALA A 269 8.64 13.31 11.95
CA ALA A 269 10.04 13.54 12.26
C ALA A 269 10.90 12.29 11.98
N GLU A 270 12.21 12.50 11.87
CA GLU A 270 13.17 11.39 11.86
C GLU A 270 13.14 10.64 13.21
N PRO A 271 13.33 9.30 13.23
CA PRO A 271 13.69 8.44 12.10
C PRO A 271 12.48 7.87 11.35
N LEU A 272 11.24 8.27 11.67
CA LEU A 272 10.03 7.68 11.08
C LEU A 272 9.71 8.28 9.71
N LEU A 273 9.81 9.59 9.57
CA LEU A 273 9.67 10.27 8.28
C LEU A 273 10.87 9.93 7.39
N GLN A 274 10.61 9.55 6.15
CA GLN A 274 11.62 9.21 5.15
C GLN A 274 11.52 10.18 3.97
N ASP A 275 12.64 10.69 3.46
CA ASP A 275 12.65 11.63 2.34
C ASP A 275 13.67 11.28 1.26
N ARG A 276 14.16 10.03 1.25
CA ARG A 276 15.07 9.48 0.23
C ARG A 276 14.33 9.14 -1.07
N TYR A 277 13.51 10.05 -1.57
CA TYR A 277 12.72 9.87 -2.81
C TYR A 277 13.61 9.56 -4.02
N SER A 278 14.80 10.15 -4.09
CA SER A 278 15.80 9.86 -5.13
C SER A 278 16.26 8.40 -5.12
N GLU A 279 16.18 7.71 -3.97
CA GLU A 279 16.52 6.29 -3.81
C GLU A 279 15.29 5.38 -3.94
N GLY A 280 14.14 5.94 -4.36
CA GLY A 280 12.87 5.22 -4.45
C GLY A 280 12.21 4.94 -3.11
N PHE A 281 12.61 5.63 -2.03
CA PHE A 281 12.10 5.40 -0.68
C PHE A 281 11.85 6.70 0.09
N GLY A 282 10.61 7.19 0.08
CA GLY A 282 10.19 8.32 0.90
C GLY A 282 8.75 8.19 1.34
N THR A 283 8.39 8.87 2.43
CA THR A 283 7.05 8.89 3.01
C THR A 283 6.11 9.68 2.11
N LEU A 284 5.28 8.98 1.33
CA LEU A 284 4.33 9.61 0.43
C LEU A 284 3.24 10.38 1.17
N PHE A 285 2.82 9.87 2.32
CA PHE A 285 1.88 10.51 3.25
C PHE A 285 2.01 9.85 4.63
N THR A 286 1.69 10.62 5.67
CA THR A 286 1.41 10.10 7.01
C THR A 286 -0.11 10.07 7.19
N ALA A 287 -0.69 8.89 7.39
CA ALA A 287 -2.12 8.75 7.66
C ALA A 287 -2.35 8.65 9.17
N GLU A 288 -3.15 9.57 9.70
CA GLU A 288 -3.67 9.54 11.07
C GLU A 288 -5.14 9.12 11.06
N TYR A 289 -5.46 8.15 11.91
CA TYR A 289 -6.79 7.59 12.09
C TYR A 289 -7.30 7.93 13.49
N ASP A 290 -8.51 8.48 13.55
CA ASP A 290 -9.25 8.73 14.78
C ASP A 290 -10.49 7.81 14.84
N PRO A 291 -10.42 6.67 15.56
CA PRO A 291 -11.54 5.78 15.82
C PRO A 291 -12.80 6.45 16.40
N ASN A 292 -12.64 7.47 17.24
CA ASN A 292 -13.77 8.12 17.92
C ASN A 292 -14.52 9.04 16.96
N GLU A 293 -13.78 9.82 16.18
CA GLU A 293 -14.33 10.77 15.19
C GLU A 293 -14.60 10.12 13.82
N ARG A 294 -14.24 8.84 13.65
CA ARG A 294 -14.39 8.11 12.38
C ARG A 294 -13.76 8.86 11.21
N SER A 295 -12.57 9.40 11.44
CA SER A 295 -11.90 10.32 10.54
C SER A 295 -10.48 9.87 10.19
N ILE A 296 -10.01 10.36 9.04
CA ILE A 296 -8.65 10.20 8.55
C ILE A 296 -8.08 11.59 8.27
N CYS A 297 -6.84 11.82 8.68
CA CYS A 297 -6.06 12.97 8.23
C CYS A 297 -4.80 12.47 7.51
N LEU A 298 -4.68 12.80 6.22
CA LEU A 298 -3.45 12.62 5.47
C LEU A 298 -2.56 13.85 5.67
N HIS A 299 -1.33 13.64 6.12
CA HIS A 299 -0.36 14.70 6.35
C HIS A 299 0.79 14.59 5.33
N TRP A 300 1.16 15.74 4.80
CA TRP A 300 2.38 15.99 4.02
C TRP A 300 3.20 17.08 4.72
N ARG A 301 4.39 17.39 4.21
CA ARG A 301 5.31 18.36 4.85
C ARG A 301 4.65 19.72 5.12
N ASP A 302 3.88 20.23 4.16
CA ASP A 302 3.32 21.60 4.19
C ASP A 302 1.78 21.63 4.10
N GLU A 303 1.12 20.48 4.03
CA GLU A 303 -0.33 20.38 3.84
C GLU A 303 -0.89 19.19 4.64
N LYS A 304 -2.14 19.31 5.08
CA LYS A 304 -2.93 18.20 5.59
C LYS A 304 -4.30 18.15 4.92
N TRP A 305 -4.86 16.96 4.78
CA TRP A 305 -6.19 16.75 4.22
C TRP A 305 -6.99 15.79 5.10
N GLN A 306 -7.99 16.35 5.78
CA GLN A 306 -8.87 15.62 6.68
C GLN A 306 -10.18 15.24 5.98
N GLN A 307 -10.67 14.04 6.28
CA GLN A 307 -11.94 13.48 5.84
C GLN A 307 -12.58 12.69 6.98
N SER A 308 -13.91 12.65 7.04
CA SER A 308 -14.66 11.78 7.97
C SER A 308 -15.71 10.96 7.23
N LEU A 309 -16.18 9.88 7.84
CA LEU A 309 -17.26 9.06 7.28
C LEU A 309 -18.62 9.78 7.22
N ASP A 310 -18.79 10.84 8.02
CA ASP A 310 -20.05 11.59 8.09
C ASP A 310 -20.01 12.83 7.17
N GLU A 311 -18.84 13.44 6.97
CA GLU A 311 -18.66 14.70 6.21
C GLU A 311 -17.63 14.54 5.07
N PHE A 312 -17.68 13.43 4.33
CA PHE A 312 -16.75 13.17 3.25
C PHE A 312 -16.95 14.11 2.05
N VAL A 313 -15.88 14.80 1.64
CA VAL A 313 -15.87 15.71 0.48
C VAL A 313 -14.97 15.15 -0.62
N GLU A 314 -15.56 14.84 -1.77
CA GLU A 314 -14.78 14.42 -2.94
C GLU A 314 -13.85 15.55 -3.42
N GLY A 315 -12.66 15.19 -3.90
CA GLY A 315 -11.71 16.18 -4.35
C GLY A 315 -10.40 15.57 -4.82
N GLN A 316 -9.46 16.45 -5.19
CA GLN A 316 -8.14 16.07 -5.65
C GLN A 316 -7.08 16.96 -5.01
N ARG A 317 -5.89 16.41 -4.79
CA ARG A 317 -4.67 17.10 -4.37
C ARG A 317 -3.49 16.60 -5.19
N VAL A 318 -2.63 17.52 -5.62
CA VAL A 318 -1.37 17.18 -6.29
C VAL A 318 -0.23 17.49 -5.34
N VAL A 319 0.45 16.46 -4.89
CA VAL A 319 1.56 16.58 -3.95
C VAL A 319 2.86 16.48 -4.72
N ARG A 320 3.80 17.39 -4.42
CA ARG A 320 5.12 17.43 -5.04
C ARG A 320 6.16 16.97 -4.03
N TYR A 321 7.01 16.04 -4.46
CA TYR A 321 8.11 15.53 -3.66
C TYR A 321 9.43 16.13 -4.12
N PRO A 322 10.32 16.50 -3.20
CA PRO A 322 11.62 17.03 -3.55
C PRO A 322 12.43 15.97 -4.32
N SER A 323 12.81 16.29 -5.56
CA SER A 323 13.91 15.59 -6.24
C SER A 323 15.20 16.05 -5.56
N GLY A 324 15.99 15.13 -5.00
CA GLY A 324 17.20 15.47 -4.25
C GLY A 324 18.09 16.51 -4.94
N ALA A 325 18.61 17.47 -4.16
CA ALA A 325 19.58 18.43 -4.64
C ALA A 325 20.91 17.71 -4.92
N THR A 326 21.43 17.79 -6.15
CA THR A 326 22.84 17.50 -6.43
C THR A 326 23.61 18.81 -6.43
N LEU A 327 24.81 18.78 -5.86
CA LEU A 327 25.79 19.86 -5.75
C LEU A 327 25.89 20.74 -7.01
N ALA A 328 26.02 22.04 -6.78
CA ALA A 328 26.10 23.09 -7.78
C ALA A 328 27.15 22.82 -8.87
N GLY A 329 26.77 23.03 -10.13
CA GLY A 329 27.70 23.32 -11.22
C GLY A 329 27.42 22.59 -12.53
N ALA A 330 26.42 23.02 -13.30
CA ALA A 330 26.44 22.99 -14.77
C ALA A 330 25.28 23.81 -15.33
N GLN A 331 25.58 24.63 -16.34
CA GLN A 331 24.71 25.65 -16.93
C GLN A 331 23.45 25.05 -17.58
N ALA A 332 22.35 25.80 -17.48
CA ALA A 332 21.07 25.48 -18.11
C ALA A 332 21.14 25.64 -19.63
N HIS A 333 20.76 24.59 -20.36
CA HIS A 333 20.38 24.69 -21.77
C HIS A 333 18.85 24.69 -21.92
N PRO A 334 18.30 25.35 -22.97
CA PRO A 334 16.87 25.58 -23.09
C PRO A 334 16.09 24.29 -23.36
N TRP A 335 14.87 24.29 -22.84
CA TRP A 335 13.90 23.20 -22.84
C TRP A 335 13.52 22.78 -24.28
N SER A 336 13.99 21.61 -24.72
CA SER A 336 13.31 20.77 -25.71
C SER A 336 12.62 19.64 -24.94
N ALA A 337 11.31 19.50 -25.14
CA ALA A 337 10.45 18.53 -24.46
C ALA A 337 11.08 17.12 -24.47
N PRO A 338 11.13 16.38 -23.34
CA PRO A 338 11.60 15.00 -23.39
C PRO A 338 10.44 14.06 -23.71
N ASP A 339 10.75 13.20 -24.67
CA ASP A 339 10.13 11.94 -25.04
C ASP A 339 9.19 11.33 -23.99
N THR A 340 7.99 10.99 -24.42
CA THR A 340 7.00 10.23 -23.67
C THR A 340 7.54 8.82 -23.37
N PHE A 341 8.02 8.59 -22.16
CA PHE A 341 8.42 7.26 -21.67
C PHE A 341 7.21 6.32 -21.56
N ASP A 342 7.34 5.09 -22.05
CA ASP A 342 6.33 4.02 -21.92
C ASP A 342 6.45 3.34 -20.56
N TRP A 343 5.68 3.83 -19.60
CA TRP A 343 5.65 3.34 -18.22
C TRP A 343 4.97 1.97 -18.05
N SER A 344 4.42 1.36 -19.11
CA SER A 344 3.94 -0.03 -19.05
C SER A 344 5.05 -1.03 -18.66
N GLN A 345 6.31 -0.60 -18.77
CA GLN A 345 7.51 -1.38 -18.46
C GLN A 345 8.00 -1.22 -17.01
N ALA A 346 7.42 -0.31 -16.20
CA ALA A 346 7.76 -0.19 -14.78
C ALA A 346 7.47 -1.47 -13.99
N ALA A 347 6.54 -2.28 -14.49
CA ALA A 347 6.24 -3.63 -14.03
C ALA A 347 7.40 -4.62 -14.21
N GLN A 348 8.41 -4.29 -15.02
CA GLN A 348 9.59 -5.13 -15.30
C GLN A 348 10.81 -4.71 -14.47
N ILE A 349 10.67 -3.69 -13.61
CA ILE A 349 11.75 -3.24 -12.72
C ILE A 349 12.05 -4.35 -11.72
N ASP A 350 13.27 -4.88 -11.80
CA ASP A 350 13.80 -5.74 -10.75
C ASP A 350 14.15 -4.88 -9.53
N TRP A 351 13.19 -4.77 -8.62
CA TRP A 351 13.37 -4.02 -7.38
C TRP A 351 14.52 -4.58 -6.51
N LEU A 352 14.93 -5.84 -6.67
CA LEU A 352 16.10 -6.42 -5.99
C LEU A 352 17.40 -5.85 -6.58
N ALA A 353 17.49 -5.74 -7.90
CA ALA A 353 18.61 -5.09 -8.57
C ALA A 353 18.72 -3.60 -8.23
N VAL A 354 17.60 -2.87 -8.25
CA VAL A 354 17.55 -1.45 -7.84
C VAL A 354 18.14 -1.29 -6.43
N ALA A 355 17.65 -2.07 -5.47
CA ALA A 355 18.10 -1.97 -4.09
C ALA A 355 19.57 -2.41 -3.90
N ALA A 356 20.05 -3.39 -4.65
CA ALA A 356 21.45 -3.82 -4.61
C ALA A 356 22.40 -2.72 -5.12
N ASP A 357 22.01 -2.01 -6.17
CA ASP A 357 22.77 -0.89 -6.71
C ASP A 357 22.79 0.30 -5.75
N TYR A 358 21.65 0.69 -5.20
CA TYR A 358 21.61 1.75 -4.18
C TYR A 358 22.39 1.39 -2.91
N ALA A 359 22.27 0.15 -2.42
CA ALA A 359 23.02 -0.32 -1.24
C ALA A 359 24.54 -0.34 -1.46
N SER A 360 25.01 -0.33 -2.70
CA SER A 360 26.42 -0.29 -3.07
C SER A 360 26.88 1.07 -3.60
N GLY A 361 26.05 2.12 -3.47
CA GLY A 361 26.34 3.48 -3.93
C GLY A 361 26.32 3.66 -5.46
N ARG A 362 25.75 2.70 -6.19
CA ARG A 362 25.62 2.70 -7.66
C ARG A 362 24.21 2.98 -8.16
N GLY A 363 23.29 3.36 -7.27
CA GLY A 363 21.89 3.62 -7.59
C GLY A 363 21.71 4.61 -8.74
N GLN A 364 20.82 4.27 -9.67
CA GLN A 364 20.44 5.13 -10.80
C GLN A 364 19.01 5.65 -10.62
N PRO A 365 18.59 6.73 -11.30
CA PRO A 365 17.17 7.08 -11.39
C PRO A 365 16.30 5.88 -11.77
N ILE A 366 15.10 5.73 -11.20
CA ILE A 366 14.24 4.53 -11.35
C ILE A 366 14.00 4.15 -12.82
N HIS A 367 13.89 5.14 -13.71
CA HIS A 367 13.70 4.90 -15.15
C HIS A 367 14.90 4.19 -15.83
N CYS A 368 16.09 4.20 -15.23
CA CYS A 368 17.26 3.46 -15.72
C CYS A 368 17.17 1.94 -15.46
N TYR A 369 16.22 1.52 -14.63
CA TYR A 369 15.93 0.10 -14.37
C TYR A 369 14.78 -0.43 -15.23
N LEU A 370 14.25 0.40 -16.12
CA LEU A 370 13.33 -0.03 -17.17
C LEU A 370 14.13 -0.70 -18.29
N PRO A 371 13.69 -1.85 -18.83
CA PRO A 371 14.36 -2.46 -19.97
C PRO A 371 14.27 -1.53 -21.19
N HIS A 372 15.40 -1.05 -21.71
CA HIS A 372 15.39 -0.22 -22.91
C HIS A 372 14.79 -0.96 -24.10
N HIS A 373 13.84 -0.32 -24.80
CA HIS A 373 13.41 -0.77 -26.11
C HIS A 373 14.64 -0.90 -27.02
N SER A 374 14.99 -2.14 -27.37
CA SER A 374 15.79 -2.40 -28.57
C SER A 374 14.90 -2.06 -29.76
N SER A 375 14.78 -0.77 -30.10
CA SER A 375 14.18 -0.39 -31.38
C SER A 375 15.08 -0.96 -32.47
N GLY A 376 14.59 -2.01 -33.14
CA GLY A 376 15.21 -2.56 -34.33
C GLY A 376 15.32 -1.47 -35.39
N ALA A 377 16.48 -0.82 -35.44
CA ALA A 377 16.90 -0.02 -36.58
C ALA A 377 18.05 -0.78 -37.23
N ALA A 378 17.81 -1.25 -38.45
CA ALA A 378 18.79 -1.88 -39.29
C ALA A 378 20.07 -1.02 -39.35
N VAL A 379 21.21 -1.67 -39.14
CA VAL A 379 22.51 -1.11 -39.51
C VAL A 379 22.48 -0.83 -41.01
N PRO A 380 22.64 0.41 -41.50
CA PRO A 380 22.86 0.64 -42.91
C PRO A 380 24.26 0.11 -43.23
N ALA A 381 24.32 -0.80 -44.20
CA ALA A 381 25.58 -1.18 -44.81
C ALA A 381 26.15 -0.02 -45.65
N ALA A 382 27.50 -0.05 -45.75
CA ALA A 382 28.39 0.67 -46.68
C ALA A 382 28.86 2.07 -46.25
N CYS A 383 30.09 2.52 -46.50
CA CYS A 383 31.39 1.99 -46.95
C CYS A 383 32.27 3.25 -47.13
N GLY A 384 33.59 3.15 -46.97
CA GLY A 384 34.54 4.09 -47.61
C GLY A 384 34.84 5.37 -46.86
#